data_AF-A0A7L0FVX4-F1
#
_entry.id   AF-A0A7L0FVX4-F1
#
_cell.length_a   1.000
_cell.length_b   1.000
_cell.length_c   1.000
_cell.angle_alpha   90.00
_cell.angle_beta   90.00
_cell.angle_gamma   90.00
#
_symmetry.space_group_name_H-M   'P 1'
#
loop_
_entity.id
_entity.type
_entity.pdbx_description
1 polymer ?
#
loop_
_entity_poly.entity_id
_entity_poly.type
_entity_poly.pdbx_seq_one_letter_code
_entity_poly.pdbx_strand_id
1 'polypeptide(L)' 'LRWPRAKPRSSLPAGSQLPCFHGSSTIRNLKERFHMNMTEEQLQLLIEQMVDGSMRSITTKLYDGFQYLTNGIM' A
#
# COMPACT_ATOMS: atom_id res chain seq x y z
N LEU A 1 13.26 11.12 -12.58
CA LEU A 1 13.48 10.25 -11.40
C LEU A 1 13.22 8.82 -11.83
N ARG A 2 14.26 8.03 -12.12
CA ARG A 2 14.10 6.65 -12.59
C ARG A 2 14.13 5.73 -11.37
N TRP A 3 13.01 5.09 -11.05
CA TRP A 3 12.96 4.15 -9.93
C TRP A 3 13.84 2.93 -10.25
N PRO A 4 14.80 2.55 -9.40
CA PRO A 4 15.58 1.34 -9.64
C PRO A 4 14.63 0.13 -9.59
N ARG A 5 14.76 -0.79 -10.56
CA ARG A 5 14.00 -2.04 -10.59
C ARG A 5 14.22 -2.79 -9.28
N ALA A 6 13.26 -2.69 -8.35
CA ALA A 6 13.31 -3.42 -7.09
C ALA A 6 13.14 -4.91 -7.41
N LYS A 7 14.20 -5.72 -7.23
CA LYS A 7 14.02 -7.17 -7.19
C LYS A 7 13.18 -7.50 -5.94
N PRO A 8 12.03 -8.18 -6.08
CA PRO A 8 11.25 -8.59 -4.92
C PRO A 8 12.09 -9.53 -4.07
N ARG A 9 12.28 -9.21 -2.79
CA ARG A 9 12.81 -10.17 -1.82
C ARG A 9 11.72 -11.22 -1.62
N SER A 10 11.91 -12.40 -2.17
CA SER A 10 10.87 -13.43 -2.34
C SER A 10 10.55 -14.23 -1.09
N SER A 11 11.22 -13.99 0.04
CA SER A 11 10.97 -14.71 1.29
C SER A 11 10.92 -13.75 2.48
N LEU A 12 9.75 -13.70 3.13
CA LEU A 12 9.67 -13.30 4.53
C LEU A 12 10.25 -14.41 5.41
N PRO A 13 10.79 -14.10 6.59
CA PRO A 13 11.21 -15.11 7.55
C PRO A 13 10.02 -16.01 7.90
N ALA A 14 10.08 -17.29 7.51
CA ALA A 14 9.13 -18.30 7.96
C ALA A 14 9.35 -18.48 9.47
N GLY A 15 8.56 -17.78 10.28
CA GLY A 15 8.75 -17.72 11.74
C GLY A 15 8.61 -16.32 12.35
N SER A 16 8.20 -15.31 11.58
CA SER A 16 7.85 -14.00 12.15
C SER A 16 6.66 -14.13 13.10
N GLN A 17 6.84 -13.80 14.38
CA GLN A 17 5.81 -13.80 15.43
C GLN A 17 4.87 -12.60 15.37
N LEU A 18 4.96 -11.79 14.32
CA LEU A 18 4.13 -10.60 14.18
C LEU A 18 2.72 -10.99 13.70
N PRO A 19 1.65 -10.50 14.35
CA PRO A 19 0.28 -10.84 13.99
C PRO A 19 -0.08 -10.62 12.52
N CYS A 20 0.53 -9.62 11.87
CA CYS A 20 0.31 -9.29 10.46
C CYS A 20 0.99 -10.27 9.47
N PHE A 21 1.89 -11.12 9.96
CA PHE A 21 2.58 -12.15 9.18
C PHE A 21 2.05 -13.57 9.48
N HIS A 22 0.97 -13.68 10.27
CA HIS A 22 0.26 -14.94 10.44
C HIS A 22 -0.58 -15.27 9.20
N GLY A 23 -0.30 -16.44 8.62
CA GLY A 23 -1.04 -16.98 7.48
C GLY A 23 -0.31 -16.82 6.13
N SER A 24 -0.63 -17.72 5.20
CA SER A 24 -0.06 -17.73 3.84
C SER A 24 -0.55 -16.58 2.96
N SER A 25 -1.63 -15.90 3.37
CA SER A 25 -2.25 -14.79 2.63
C SER A 25 -1.35 -13.56 2.57
N THR A 26 -0.55 -13.27 3.59
CA THR A 26 0.30 -12.06 3.61
C THR A 26 1.34 -12.07 2.49
N ILE A 27 1.96 -13.22 2.22
CA ILE A 27 2.94 -13.36 1.12
C ILE A 27 2.24 -13.25 -0.23
N ARG A 28 1.07 -13.87 -0.37
CA ARG A 28 0.28 -13.80 -1.60
C ARG A 28 -0.13 -12.36 -1.89
N ASN A 29 -0.71 -11.67 -0.92
CA ASN A 29 -1.16 -10.29 -1.05
C ASN A 29 0.03 -9.35 -1.33
N LEU A 30 1.19 -9.59 -0.70
CA LEU A 30 2.41 -8.83 -1.01
C LEU A 30 2.83 -9.02 -2.47
N LYS A 31 2.80 -10.26 -2.98
CA LYS A 31 3.13 -10.56 -4.38
C LYS A 31 2.16 -9.88 -5.35
N GLU A 32 0.87 -9.86 -5.03
CA GLU A 32 -0.17 -9.22 -5.84
C GLU A 32 0.06 -7.71 -6.02
N ARG A 33 0.59 -7.02 -4.99
CA ARG A 33 0.92 -5.58 -5.04
C ARG A 33 1.99 -5.19 -6.05
N PHE A 34 2.79 -6.15 -6.54
CA PHE A 34 3.80 -5.86 -7.57
C PHE A 34 3.22 -5.80 -8.98
N HIS A 35 1.96 -6.20 -9.19
CA HIS A 35 1.29 -6.13 -10.49
C HIS A 35 2.13 -6.71 -11.66
N MET A 36 2.77 -7.86 -11.43
CA MET A 36 3.76 -8.47 -12.35
C MET A 36 3.26 -8.81 -13.76
N ASN A 37 1.94 -8.71 -14.00
CA ASN A 37 1.30 -9.02 -15.28
C ASN A 37 0.90 -7.76 -16.08
N MET A 38 1.32 -6.56 -15.66
CA MET A 38 1.02 -5.29 -16.33
C MET A 38 2.22 -4.77 -17.13
N THR A 39 1.97 -4.00 -18.18
CA THR A 39 3.02 -3.22 -18.87
C THR A 39 3.42 -2.00 -18.03
N GLU A 40 4.54 -1.36 -18.36
CA GLU A 40 5.03 -0.16 -17.64
C GLU A 40 4.02 1.00 -17.73
N GLU A 41 3.39 1.17 -18.88
CA GLU A 41 2.38 2.22 -19.12
C GLU A 41 1.11 1.97 -18.31
N GLN A 42 0.64 0.71 -18.26
CA GLN A 42 -0.52 0.33 -17.45
C GLN A 42 -0.23 0.51 -15.97
N LEU A 43 0.98 0.15 -15.52
CA LEU A 43 1.40 0.33 -14.14
C LEU A 43 1.46 1.81 -13.76
N GLN A 44 1.94 2.68 -14.65
CA GLN A 44 1.96 4.12 -14.41
C GLN A 44 0.56 4.68 -14.19
N LEU A 45 -0.39 4.35 -15.08
CA LEU A 45 -1.79 4.78 -14.94
C LEU A 45 -2.43 4.26 -13.64
N LEU A 46 -2.16 3.00 -13.29
CA LEU A 46 -2.66 2.42 -12.04
C LEU A 46 -2.13 3.18 -10.81
N ILE A 47 -0.84 3.49 -10.78
CA ILE A 47 -0.23 4.23 -9.66
C ILE A 47 -0.84 5.63 -9.57
N GLU A 48 -1.00 6.33 -10.69
CA GLU A 48 -1.65 7.65 -10.72
C GLU A 48 -3.09 7.59 -10.16
N GLN A 49 -3.86 6.57 -10.54
CA GLN A 49 -5.21 6.33 -10.00
C GLN A 49 -5.20 6.02 -8.50
N MET A 50 -4.25 5.20 -8.02
CA MET A 50 -4.12 4.89 -6.60
C MET A 50 -3.79 6.13 -5.77
N VAL A 51 -2.91 6.99 -6.27
CA VAL A 51 -2.55 8.26 -5.62
C VAL A 51 -3.75 9.21 -5.59
N ASP A 52 -4.41 9.43 -6.73
CA ASP A 52 -5.56 10.33 -6.80
C ASP A 52 -6.72 9.84 -5.92
N GLY A 53 -7.00 8.53 -5.92
CA GLY A 53 -8.00 7.93 -5.04
C GLY A 53 -7.68 8.10 -3.56
N SER A 54 -6.39 7.97 -3.18
CA SER A 54 -5.95 8.20 -1.80
C SER A 54 -6.10 9.68 -1.40
N MET A 55 -5.76 10.61 -2.28
CA MET A 55 -5.90 12.06 -2.05
C MET A 55 -7.36 12.49 -1.91
N ARG A 56 -8.28 11.81 -2.60
CA ARG A 56 -9.73 12.10 -2.59
C ARG A 56 -10.50 11.28 -1.56
N SER A 57 -9.81 10.56 -0.69
CA SER A 57 -10.43 9.76 0.36
C SER A 57 -11.26 10.63 1.31
N ILE A 58 -12.59 10.47 1.27
CA ILE A 58 -13.52 11.17 2.17
C ILE A 58 -13.27 10.77 3.61
N THR A 59 -12.95 9.50 3.87
CA THR A 59 -12.68 8.99 5.22
C THR A 59 -11.45 9.63 5.83
N THR A 60 -10.45 10.00 5.02
CA THR A 60 -9.29 10.76 5.50
C THR A 60 -9.73 12.11 6.06
N LYS A 61 -10.54 12.89 5.31
CA LYS A 61 -11.04 14.18 5.78
C LYS A 61 -11.92 14.07 7.03
N LEU A 62 -12.77 13.05 7.08
CA LEU A 62 -13.61 12.79 8.25
C LEU A 62 -12.77 12.42 9.47
N TYR A 63 -11.72 11.61 9.28
CA TYR A 63 -10.81 11.24 10.34
C TYR A 63 -10.01 12.43 10.84
N ASP A 64 -9.49 13.27 9.95
CA ASP A 64 -8.79 14.51 10.30
C ASP A 64 -9.71 15.45 11.10
N GLY A 65 -10.97 15.60 10.67
CA GLY A 65 -11.97 16.36 11.41
C GLY A 65 -12.27 15.78 12.79
N PHE A 66 -12.39 14.45 12.90
CA PHE A 66 -12.56 13.78 14.19
C PHE A 66 -11.35 13.98 15.11
N GLN A 67 -10.13 13.86 14.57
CA GLN A 67 -8.88 14.07 15.31
C GLN A 67 -8.77 15.53 15.79
N TYR A 68 -9.12 16.48 14.95
CA TYR A 68 -9.19 17.90 15.31
C TYR A 68 -10.17 18.15 16.46
N LEU A 69 -11.40 17.64 16.35
CA LEU A 69 -12.43 17.83 17.37
C LEU A 69 -12.11 17.12 18.69
N THR A 70 -11.51 15.94 18.62
CA THR A 70 -11.30 15.08 19.81
C THR A 70 -9.99 15.39 20.51
N ASN A 71 -8.92 15.63 19.75
CA ASN A 71 -7.56 15.74 20.27
C ASN A 71 -6.93 17.14 20.06
N GLY A 72 -7.59 18.04 19.32
CA GLY A 72 -7.11 19.41 19.09
C GLY A 72 -5.89 19.51 18.16
N ILE A 73 -5.63 18.48 17.36
CA ILE A 73 -4.45 18.39 16.48
C ILE A 73 -4.83 18.93 15.09
N MET A 74 -4.03 19.86 14.57
CA MET A 74 -4.11 20.42 13.21
C MET A 74 -2.87 20.07 12.42
#